data_AF-A0A1H3SL68-F1
#
_entry.id   AF-A0A1H3SL68-F1
#
_cell.length_a   1.000
_cell.length_b   1.000
_cell.length_c   1.000
_cell.angle_alpha   90.00
_cell.angle_beta   90.00
_cell.angle_gamma   90.00
#
_symmetry.space_group_name_H-M   'P 1'
#
loop_
_entity.id
_entity.type
_entity.pdbx_description
1 polymer ?
#
loop_
_entity_poly.entity_id
_entity_poly.type
_entity_poly.pdbx_seq_one_letter_code
_entity_poly.pdbx_strand_id
1 'polypeptide(L)'
;MPPMAPMPPQGPPPAQRPPMGPPSWPQTGGQPLPPPMAAPMPPPAPFNPGMQAPFGQPAFGPRFGPGYAPAKKSNTGMVVGILAVGVFVVVGGLIATFALAGGGKRHHVADAGYSTRPTITSSETTSTTTSTSTTTSRSTGSTSTTRSTSTTTSASSAPKAPRKLADNALFSKSDGGLPNIRCGLNRWANNPSAAESFFDSAAKCTAESWKYALAYVDLPFNFPDIKYPSGSSWSSPCGGVSQGSAAAFYCPTNQTLYMPYEGLQVKDFGNRPGVYLAVFAHEYGHHIQQITGIMPAMNEKRYDAGADSAEGLEYSRRLELQAQCFSGMFLGSTVDRGGDINRTMYNDAWRTQQRGDHGKGPRDHGSDAHSSGWWQTGALKNRNVQCNTWASPSGDVS
;
A
#
# COMPACT_ATOMS: atom_id res chain seq x y z
N MET A 1 -78.81 -13.23 62.46
CA MET A 1 -79.65 -13.75 61.34
C MET A 1 -80.64 -12.66 60.99
N PRO A 2 -80.94 -12.37 59.71
CA PRO A 2 -81.31 -13.35 58.67
C PRO A 2 -80.22 -13.60 57.61
N PRO A 3 -80.39 -14.60 56.72
CA PRO A 3 -79.51 -14.85 55.58
C PRO A 3 -79.81 -13.91 54.41
N MET A 4 -78.80 -13.60 53.57
CA MET A 4 -79.03 -12.97 52.27
C MET A 4 -79.25 -14.02 51.18
N ALA A 5 -80.25 -13.78 50.34
CA ALA A 5 -80.62 -14.60 49.19
C ALA A 5 -79.61 -14.45 48.02
N PRO A 6 -79.53 -15.44 47.11
CA PRO A 6 -78.59 -15.41 45.98
C PRO A 6 -78.93 -14.32 44.95
N MET A 7 -77.90 -13.72 44.35
CA MET A 7 -78.04 -12.78 43.23
C MET A 7 -78.35 -13.53 41.91
N PRO A 8 -79.21 -12.95 41.03
CA PRO A 8 -79.42 -13.47 39.68
C PRO A 8 -78.21 -13.21 38.75
N PRO A 9 -78.05 -14.00 37.66
CA PRO A 9 -76.89 -13.92 36.78
C PRO A 9 -76.86 -12.63 35.95
N GLN A 10 -75.66 -12.09 35.72
CA GLN A 10 -75.45 -10.92 34.86
C GLN A 10 -75.41 -11.32 33.38
N GLY A 11 -75.98 -10.47 32.52
CA GLY A 11 -75.94 -10.62 31.07
C GLY A 11 -74.56 -10.34 30.46
N PRO A 12 -74.35 -10.69 29.18
CA PRO A 12 -73.04 -10.57 28.54
C PRO A 12 -72.61 -9.12 28.30
N PRO A 13 -71.30 -8.80 28.41
CA PRO A 13 -70.78 -7.45 28.19
C PRO A 13 -70.74 -7.09 26.69
N PRO A 14 -70.86 -5.79 26.34
CA PRO A 14 -70.84 -5.32 24.95
C PRO A 14 -69.43 -5.35 24.33
N ALA A 15 -69.39 -5.49 22.99
CA ALA A 15 -68.15 -5.63 22.22
C ALA A 15 -67.26 -4.36 22.23
N GLN A 16 -65.96 -4.56 22.39
CA GLN A 16 -64.96 -3.49 22.42
C GLN A 16 -64.52 -3.08 21.01
N ARG A 17 -64.34 -1.77 20.79
CA ARG A 17 -63.70 -1.22 19.58
C ARG A 17 -62.17 -1.21 19.73
N PRO A 18 -61.39 -1.34 18.64
CA PRO A 18 -59.93 -1.32 18.70
C PRO A 18 -59.40 0.07 19.12
N PRO A 19 -58.29 0.14 19.88
CA PRO A 19 -57.71 1.39 20.35
C PRO A 19 -56.99 2.16 19.23
N MET A 20 -57.14 3.48 19.22
CA MET A 20 -56.32 4.38 18.39
C MET A 20 -54.94 4.61 19.03
N GLY A 21 -53.90 4.73 18.20
CA GLY A 21 -52.53 4.96 18.65
C GLY A 21 -52.28 6.38 19.19
N PRO A 22 -51.21 6.58 20.00
CA PRO A 22 -50.87 7.88 20.58
C PRO A 22 -50.29 8.88 19.55
N PRO A 23 -50.40 10.19 19.81
CA PRO A 23 -50.02 11.24 18.86
C PRO A 23 -48.51 11.47 18.75
N SER A 24 -48.07 11.87 17.54
CA SER A 24 -46.67 12.18 17.22
C SER A 24 -46.27 13.61 17.63
N TRP A 25 -45.18 13.73 18.38
CA TRP A 25 -44.43 14.98 18.57
C TRP A 25 -43.11 14.96 17.77
N PRO A 26 -42.66 16.08 17.19
CA PRO A 26 -41.42 16.12 16.42
C PRO A 26 -40.19 16.03 17.34
N GLN A 27 -39.44 14.93 17.26
CA GLN A 27 -38.10 14.88 17.86
C GLN A 27 -37.06 15.49 16.91
N THR A 28 -36.54 16.64 17.30
CA THR A 28 -35.24 17.13 16.84
C THR A 28 -34.12 16.27 17.46
N GLY A 29 -33.96 15.05 16.94
CA GLY A 29 -32.84 14.17 17.26
C GLY A 29 -31.77 14.29 16.18
N GLY A 30 -30.58 14.77 16.55
CA GLY A 30 -29.44 14.79 15.63
C GLY A 30 -29.15 13.38 15.13
N GLN A 31 -29.11 13.21 13.80
CA GLN A 31 -28.59 11.99 13.21
C GLN A 31 -27.18 11.74 13.74
N PRO A 32 -26.80 10.50 14.12
CA PRO A 32 -25.40 10.15 14.21
C PRO A 32 -24.76 10.53 12.87
N LEU A 33 -23.67 11.31 12.90
CA LEU A 33 -22.93 11.59 11.69
C LEU A 33 -22.57 10.25 11.03
N PRO A 34 -22.78 10.08 9.71
CA PRO A 34 -22.33 8.87 9.05
C PRO A 34 -20.83 8.70 9.34
N PRO A 35 -20.34 7.45 9.52
CA PRO A 35 -18.89 7.24 9.62
C PRO A 35 -18.24 7.93 8.41
N PRO A 36 -17.12 8.65 8.58
CA PRO A 36 -16.52 9.41 7.49
C PRO A 36 -16.32 8.45 6.33
N MET A 37 -17.06 8.69 5.24
CA MET A 37 -16.92 7.88 4.05
C MET A 37 -15.46 8.02 3.64
N ALA A 38 -14.73 6.91 3.65
CA ALA A 38 -13.40 6.89 3.08
C ALA A 38 -13.55 7.47 1.67
N ALA A 39 -12.95 8.64 1.43
CA ALA A 39 -13.04 9.28 0.13
C ALA A 39 -12.65 8.21 -0.89
N PRO A 40 -13.48 7.94 -1.91
CA PRO A 40 -13.19 6.86 -2.84
C PRO A 40 -11.75 7.04 -3.33
N MET A 41 -10.99 5.95 -3.30
CA MET A 41 -9.68 5.89 -3.92
C MET A 41 -9.83 6.48 -5.32
N PRO A 42 -8.89 7.34 -5.78
CA PRO A 42 -8.94 7.79 -7.15
C PRO A 42 -9.03 6.56 -8.07
N PRO A 43 -9.88 6.58 -9.11
CA PRO A 43 -9.95 5.45 -10.01
C PRO A 43 -8.57 5.24 -10.63
N PRO A 44 -8.14 3.99 -10.83
CA PRO A 44 -6.83 3.69 -11.41
C PRO A 44 -6.63 4.47 -12.72
N ALA A 45 -5.47 5.11 -12.85
CA ALA A 45 -5.20 6.10 -13.89
C ALA A 45 -5.66 5.63 -15.29
N PRO A 46 -6.55 6.37 -15.98
CA PRO A 46 -7.05 5.97 -17.29
C PRO A 46 -5.94 6.03 -18.33
N PHE A 47 -5.49 4.85 -18.78
CA PHE A 47 -4.47 4.74 -19.81
C PHE A 47 -4.96 5.33 -21.15
N ASN A 48 -4.14 6.18 -21.76
CA ASN A 48 -4.45 6.77 -23.06
C ASN A 48 -3.77 5.97 -24.19
N PRO A 49 -4.53 5.23 -25.02
CA PRO A 49 -3.95 4.40 -26.09
C PRO A 49 -3.30 5.21 -27.23
N GLY A 50 -3.44 6.54 -27.23
CA GLY A 50 -2.94 7.44 -28.28
C GLY A 50 -1.43 7.69 -28.31
N MET A 51 -0.64 7.12 -27.39
CA MET A 51 0.83 7.23 -27.42
C MET A 51 1.52 5.87 -27.47
N GLN A 52 1.34 5.16 -28.59
CA GLN A 52 2.34 4.20 -29.03
C GLN A 52 3.59 4.95 -29.44
N ALA A 53 4.51 5.14 -28.49
CA ALA A 53 5.90 5.40 -28.82
C ALA A 53 6.36 4.29 -29.78
N PRO A 54 6.92 4.61 -30.96
CA PRO A 54 7.41 3.58 -31.86
C PRO A 54 8.48 2.76 -31.14
N PHE A 55 8.61 1.48 -31.49
CA PHE A 55 9.64 0.57 -30.97
C PHE A 55 11.05 0.94 -31.47
N GLY A 56 11.51 2.16 -31.14
CA GLY A 56 12.89 2.61 -31.21
C GLY A 56 13.40 2.77 -29.79
N GLN A 57 14.53 2.15 -29.47
CA GLN A 57 15.09 2.23 -28.12
C GLN A 57 15.54 3.67 -27.80
N PRO A 58 15.08 4.27 -26.68
CA PRO A 58 15.72 5.45 -26.13
C PRO A 58 17.00 4.99 -25.43
N ALA A 59 18.14 5.15 -26.10
CA ALA A 59 19.45 4.98 -25.49
C ALA A 59 19.76 6.18 -24.56
N PHE A 60 19.09 6.22 -23.41
CA PHE A 60 19.23 7.26 -22.38
C PHE A 60 19.46 6.66 -20.99
N GLY A 61 20.66 6.14 -20.76
CA GLY A 61 21.29 6.30 -19.45
C GLY A 61 21.83 7.73 -19.31
N PRO A 62 22.01 8.25 -18.08
CA PRO A 62 22.64 9.55 -17.88
C PRO A 62 24.10 9.50 -18.37
N ARG A 63 24.38 10.20 -19.47
CA ARG A 63 25.75 10.44 -19.96
C ARG A 63 26.44 11.46 -19.06
N PHE A 64 27.12 10.98 -18.02
CA PHE A 64 28.11 11.80 -17.33
C PHE A 64 29.44 11.77 -18.11
N GLY A 65 29.83 12.93 -18.64
CA GLY A 65 31.17 13.16 -19.18
C GLY A 65 31.25 14.25 -20.26
N PRO A 66 32.02 15.32 -20.01
CA PRO A 66 32.78 16.05 -21.02
C PRO A 66 34.19 15.46 -21.10
N GLY A 67 34.71 15.27 -22.31
CA GLY A 67 36.01 14.62 -22.52
C GLY A 67 37.22 15.54 -22.31
N TYR A 68 38.33 14.94 -21.88
CA TYR A 68 39.69 15.35 -22.24
C TYR A 68 40.50 14.08 -22.57
N ALA A 69 41.26 14.12 -23.66
CA ALA A 69 42.18 13.06 -24.09
C ALA A 69 43.22 13.66 -25.08
N PRO A 70 44.34 12.97 -25.39
CA PRO A 70 44.96 11.82 -24.73
C PRO A 70 46.31 12.29 -24.07
N ALA A 71 47.41 11.55 -23.85
CA ALA A 71 47.80 10.14 -23.96
C ALA A 71 48.95 9.84 -22.97
N LYS A 72 49.11 8.58 -22.52
CA LYS A 72 50.45 7.98 -22.25
C LYS A 72 50.37 6.44 -22.18
N LYS A 73 50.94 5.76 -23.17
CA LYS A 73 51.49 4.40 -23.04
C LYS A 73 53.01 4.52 -22.97
N SER A 74 53.66 3.72 -22.13
CA SER A 74 55.12 3.54 -22.13
C SER A 74 55.52 2.26 -22.87
N ASN A 75 56.79 2.20 -23.29
CA ASN A 75 57.25 1.38 -24.42
C ASN A 75 57.80 0.00 -24.03
N THR A 76 57.60 -0.96 -24.94
CA THR A 76 58.57 -1.98 -25.40
C THR A 76 58.11 -2.43 -26.80
N GLY A 77 58.86 -2.37 -27.91
CA GLY A 77 60.15 -1.73 -28.21
C GLY A 77 60.57 -2.05 -29.66
N MET A 78 61.49 -1.26 -30.27
CA MET A 78 62.19 -1.53 -31.56
C MET A 78 61.28 -1.57 -32.84
N VAL A 79 61.58 -0.98 -34.01
CA VAL A 79 62.84 -0.76 -34.75
C VAL A 79 62.73 0.46 -35.73
N VAL A 80 63.79 1.30 -35.81
CA VAL A 80 64.24 2.24 -36.90
C VAL A 80 63.27 3.30 -37.49
N GLY A 81 63.73 4.57 -37.62
CA GLY A 81 63.02 5.54 -38.49
C GLY A 81 63.33 7.05 -38.53
N ILE A 82 64.55 7.55 -38.28
CA ILE A 82 65.12 8.79 -38.90
C ILE A 82 64.45 10.19 -38.62
N LEU A 83 65.21 11.08 -37.92
CA LEU A 83 65.20 12.57 -37.99
C LEU A 83 63.93 13.36 -37.52
N ALA A 84 63.99 14.58 -36.96
CA ALA A 84 65.10 15.44 -36.51
C ALA A 84 64.61 16.59 -35.57
N VAL A 85 65.50 17.06 -34.67
CA VAL A 85 65.61 18.42 -34.08
C VAL A 85 64.42 18.99 -33.24
N GLY A 86 64.69 19.63 -32.08
CA GLY A 86 63.64 20.46 -31.45
C GLY A 86 63.81 21.11 -30.05
N VAL A 87 64.81 20.75 -29.23
CA VAL A 87 65.24 21.48 -27.99
C VAL A 87 64.21 21.78 -26.88
N PHE A 88 64.43 21.20 -25.69
CA PHE A 88 63.87 21.66 -24.40
C PHE A 88 64.78 22.72 -23.75
N VAL A 89 64.27 23.94 -23.53
CA VAL A 89 64.86 25.09 -22.80
C VAL A 89 63.65 25.99 -22.45
N VAL A 90 63.39 26.52 -21.24
CA VAL A 90 64.13 26.61 -19.96
C VAL A 90 63.16 27.05 -18.83
N VAL A 91 63.49 26.79 -17.54
CA VAL A 91 63.20 27.55 -16.27
C VAL A 91 61.86 28.35 -16.16
N GLY A 92 61.09 28.36 -15.06
CA GLY A 92 61.36 28.14 -13.64
C GLY A 92 61.13 29.44 -12.82
N GLY A 93 60.47 29.35 -11.65
CA GLY A 93 60.03 30.52 -10.85
C GLY A 93 58.62 31.04 -11.24
N LEU A 94 57.86 31.80 -10.43
CA LEU A 94 58.06 32.43 -9.11
C LEU A 94 56.70 32.61 -8.37
N ILE A 95 56.67 32.30 -7.07
CA ILE A 95 56.26 33.15 -5.91
C ILE A 95 54.91 33.96 -5.89
N ALA A 96 54.15 33.71 -4.80
CA ALA A 96 53.31 34.60 -3.95
C ALA A 96 51.87 35.12 -4.30
N THR A 97 50.95 34.78 -3.38
CA THR A 97 49.92 35.62 -2.68
C THR A 97 49.12 36.73 -3.41
N PHE A 98 47.76 36.68 -3.34
CA PHE A 98 46.94 37.31 -2.27
C PHE A 98 45.43 36.97 -2.44
N ALA A 99 44.58 37.38 -1.49
CA ALA A 99 43.17 36.97 -1.37
C ALA A 99 42.15 37.99 -1.95
N LEU A 100 40.93 37.54 -2.28
CA LEU A 100 39.66 37.92 -1.61
C LEU A 100 38.37 37.49 -2.37
N ALA A 101 37.34 37.16 -1.57
CA ALA A 101 35.89 37.28 -1.81
C ALA A 101 35.21 36.73 -3.10
N GLY A 102 34.20 35.88 -2.91
CA GLY A 102 33.21 35.52 -3.94
C GLY A 102 32.34 34.31 -3.51
N GLY A 103 31.09 34.54 -3.08
CA GLY A 103 30.26 33.53 -2.44
C GLY A 103 29.45 32.62 -3.38
N GLY A 104 28.85 31.57 -2.82
CA GLY A 104 27.89 30.71 -3.52
C GLY A 104 27.65 29.37 -2.82
N LYS A 105 26.66 29.32 -1.92
CA LYS A 105 26.24 28.06 -1.27
C LYS A 105 25.72 27.08 -2.32
N ARG A 106 26.24 25.84 -2.34
CA ARG A 106 25.57 24.69 -2.95
C ARG A 106 25.53 23.57 -1.92
N HIS A 107 24.35 23.01 -1.70
CA HIS A 107 24.14 21.97 -0.70
C HIS A 107 24.67 20.63 -1.23
N HIS A 108 25.58 20.02 -0.49
CA HIS A 108 25.94 18.62 -0.70
C HIS A 108 24.77 17.75 -0.25
N VAL A 109 24.31 16.84 -1.12
CA VAL A 109 23.46 15.72 -0.70
C VAL A 109 24.37 14.67 -0.10
N ALA A 110 24.16 14.34 1.18
CA ALA A 110 25.06 13.47 1.93
C ALA A 110 24.68 11.99 1.80
N ASP A 111 25.69 11.12 1.75
CA ASP A 111 25.54 9.70 2.06
C ASP A 111 25.03 9.53 3.50
N ALA A 112 23.78 9.09 3.66
CA ALA A 112 23.17 8.87 4.98
C ALA A 112 23.53 7.48 5.53
N GLY A 113 24.81 7.29 5.87
CA GLY A 113 25.25 6.17 6.71
C GLY A 113 24.85 6.38 8.17
N TYR A 114 23.82 5.67 8.66
CA TYR A 114 23.40 5.79 10.05
C TYR A 114 24.22 4.91 11.00
N SER A 115 24.99 5.57 11.86
CA SER A 115 25.53 5.00 13.10
C SER A 115 25.58 6.06 14.19
N THR A 116 24.62 6.05 15.11
CA THR A 116 24.81 6.37 16.53
C THR A 116 23.59 5.96 17.34
N ARG A 117 23.84 5.37 18.50
CA ARG A 117 22.88 4.91 19.50
C ARG A 117 22.55 6.05 20.48
N PRO A 118 21.30 6.21 20.94
CA PRO A 118 21.00 6.93 22.18
C PRO A 118 20.82 5.97 23.37
N THR A 119 21.27 6.42 24.54
CA THR A 119 21.13 5.74 25.83
C THR A 119 19.71 5.86 26.37
N ILE A 120 19.17 4.79 26.94
CA ILE A 120 17.90 4.83 27.69
C ILE A 120 18.20 5.24 29.13
N THR A 121 17.62 6.36 29.57
CA THR A 121 17.55 6.74 30.99
C THR A 121 16.20 6.30 31.54
N SER A 122 16.21 5.36 32.48
CA SER A 122 15.01 4.91 33.19
C SER A 122 14.59 5.93 34.25
N SER A 123 13.29 6.21 34.35
CA SER A 123 12.67 6.81 35.54
C SER A 123 11.53 5.91 35.99
N GLU A 124 11.65 5.42 37.21
CA GLU A 124 10.75 4.44 37.84
C GLU A 124 9.79 5.19 38.78
N THR A 125 8.48 5.09 38.53
CA THR A 125 7.45 5.69 39.40
C THR A 125 6.72 4.59 40.16
N THR A 126 7.10 4.40 41.43
CA THR A 126 6.43 3.50 42.36
C THR A 126 5.13 4.12 42.86
N SER A 127 4.00 3.44 42.62
CA SER A 127 2.70 3.79 43.21
C SER A 127 2.33 2.78 44.30
N THR A 128 2.53 3.17 45.55
CA THR A 128 2.07 2.45 46.74
C THR A 128 0.55 2.52 46.85
N THR A 129 -0.13 1.39 47.09
CA THR A 129 -1.53 1.40 47.53
C THR A 129 -1.70 0.54 48.78
N THR A 130 -2.10 1.21 49.86
CA THR A 130 -2.33 0.65 51.20
C THR A 130 -3.43 -0.41 51.20
N SER A 131 -3.17 -1.54 51.86
CA SER A 131 -4.21 -2.53 52.20
C SER A 131 -4.88 -2.16 53.53
N THR A 132 -6.20 -2.06 53.53
CA THR A 132 -7.01 -2.01 54.77
C THR A 132 -8.02 -3.15 54.75
N SER A 133 -7.87 -4.08 55.68
CA SER A 133 -8.77 -5.22 55.86
C SER A 133 -9.91 -4.87 56.81
N THR A 134 -11.15 -5.20 56.43
CA THR A 134 -12.26 -5.30 57.39
C THR A 134 -13.06 -6.57 57.15
N THR A 135 -13.07 -7.45 58.13
CA THR A 135 -13.80 -8.73 58.15
C THR A 135 -15.03 -8.60 59.03
N THR A 136 -16.24 -8.96 58.57
CA THR A 136 -17.19 -9.77 59.38
C THR A 136 -18.43 -10.29 58.64
N SER A 137 -18.84 -11.50 59.05
CA SER A 137 -20.24 -11.96 59.23
C SER A 137 -21.18 -12.19 58.03
N ARG A 138 -20.99 -13.36 57.41
CA ARG A 138 -22.01 -14.40 57.12
C ARG A 138 -23.46 -14.10 57.56
N SER A 139 -24.40 -14.24 56.63
CA SER A 139 -25.74 -14.78 56.92
C SER A 139 -26.21 -15.69 55.79
N THR A 140 -26.87 -16.80 56.14
CA THR A 140 -27.27 -17.87 55.22
C THR A 140 -28.66 -17.64 54.64
N GLY A 141 -28.75 -17.54 53.31
CA GLY A 141 -30.01 -17.56 52.56
C GLY A 141 -29.89 -18.49 51.36
N SER A 142 -30.53 -19.66 51.42
CA SER A 142 -30.56 -20.62 50.32
C SER A 142 -31.74 -20.32 49.41
N THR A 143 -31.46 -19.73 48.24
CA THR A 143 -32.46 -19.57 47.17
C THR A 143 -31.90 -20.16 45.89
N SER A 144 -32.59 -21.16 45.35
CA SER A 144 -32.24 -21.79 44.08
C SER A 144 -32.58 -20.85 42.94
N THR A 145 -31.55 -20.32 42.26
CA THR A 145 -31.73 -19.51 41.05
C THR A 145 -30.97 -20.18 39.91
N THR A 146 -31.71 -20.67 38.92
CA THR A 146 -31.18 -21.22 37.66
C THR A 146 -30.42 -20.13 36.90
N ARG A 147 -29.11 -20.04 37.15
CA ARG A 147 -28.21 -19.14 36.43
C ARG A 147 -27.97 -19.70 35.03
N SER A 148 -28.81 -19.30 34.08
CA SER A 148 -28.55 -19.45 32.66
C SER A 148 -27.17 -18.88 32.34
N THR A 149 -26.24 -19.74 31.92
CA THR A 149 -24.92 -19.31 31.46
C THR A 149 -25.12 -18.61 30.12
N SER A 150 -25.31 -17.30 30.15
CA SER A 150 -25.15 -16.44 28.98
C SER A 150 -23.66 -16.48 28.61
N THR A 151 -23.29 -17.40 27.73
CA THR A 151 -21.97 -17.44 27.12
C THR A 151 -21.82 -16.18 26.30
N THR A 152 -21.26 -15.12 26.89
CA THR A 152 -20.86 -13.93 26.17
C THR A 152 -19.70 -14.35 25.27
N THR A 153 -20.03 -14.74 24.04
CA THR A 153 -19.05 -14.96 22.98
C THR A 153 -18.46 -13.60 22.61
N SER A 154 -17.50 -13.14 23.42
CA SER A 154 -16.65 -12.02 23.08
C SER A 154 -15.92 -12.38 21.79
N ALA A 155 -16.45 -11.93 20.66
CA ALA A 155 -15.80 -12.07 19.38
C ALA A 155 -14.44 -11.40 19.50
N SER A 156 -13.37 -12.22 19.54
CA SER A 156 -12.00 -11.75 19.64
C SER A 156 -11.71 -10.94 18.39
N SER A 157 -11.81 -9.62 18.48
CA SER A 157 -11.45 -8.74 17.38
C SER A 157 -9.96 -8.92 17.14
N ALA A 158 -9.60 -9.48 15.98
CA ALA A 158 -8.21 -9.67 15.60
C ALA A 158 -7.44 -8.34 15.78
N PRO A 159 -6.20 -8.37 16.33
CA PRO A 159 -5.42 -7.16 16.55
C PRO A 159 -5.30 -6.36 15.26
N LYS A 160 -5.74 -5.09 15.30
CA LYS A 160 -5.59 -4.17 14.16
C LYS A 160 -4.22 -3.51 14.23
N ALA A 161 -3.52 -3.44 13.11
CA ALA A 161 -2.24 -2.75 13.04
C ALA A 161 -2.37 -1.25 13.40
N PRO A 162 -1.34 -0.64 14.02
CA PRO A 162 -1.33 0.79 14.29
C PRO A 162 -1.46 1.64 13.01
N ARG A 163 -2.25 2.71 13.08
CA ARG A 163 -2.36 3.69 11.98
C ARG A 163 -1.12 4.58 11.93
N LYS A 164 -0.11 4.16 11.17
CA LYS A 164 1.21 4.79 11.06
C LYS A 164 1.67 4.86 9.60
N LEU A 165 2.44 5.89 9.26
CA LEU A 165 2.97 6.15 7.91
C LEU A 165 4.48 5.86 7.86
N ALA A 166 5.33 6.87 7.95
CA ALA A 166 6.79 6.71 7.86
C ALA A 166 7.39 5.84 8.99
N ASP A 167 6.75 5.85 10.16
CA ASP A 167 7.10 5.10 11.37
C ASP A 167 6.32 3.78 11.51
N ASN A 168 5.72 3.25 10.43
CA ASN A 168 5.01 1.98 10.46
C ASN A 168 5.97 0.80 10.74
N ALA A 169 5.51 -0.17 11.54
CA ALA A 169 6.28 -1.37 11.89
C ALA A 169 6.70 -2.19 10.66
N LEU A 170 6.01 -2.05 9.52
CA LEU A 170 6.41 -2.63 8.23
C LEU A 170 7.85 -2.28 7.83
N PHE A 171 8.33 -1.10 8.27
CA PHE A 171 9.66 -0.55 8.01
C PHE A 171 10.62 -0.66 9.21
N SER A 172 10.25 -1.37 10.27
CA SER A 172 11.04 -1.46 11.52
C SER A 172 12.35 -2.25 11.38
N LYS A 173 12.44 -3.17 10.42
CA LYS A 173 13.60 -4.04 10.20
C LYS A 173 14.20 -3.77 8.82
N SER A 174 15.46 -3.34 8.78
CA SER A 174 16.17 -2.94 7.55
C SER A 174 16.45 -4.09 6.58
N ASP A 175 16.43 -5.33 7.08
CA ASP A 175 16.55 -6.56 6.31
C ASP A 175 15.18 -7.18 5.93
N GLY A 176 14.08 -6.65 6.46
CA GLY A 176 12.72 -7.10 6.17
C GLY A 176 12.36 -6.92 4.70
N GLY A 177 11.80 -7.97 4.09
CA GLY A 177 11.40 -8.04 2.69
C GLY A 177 10.65 -9.36 2.41
N LEU A 178 10.31 -9.61 1.15
CA LEU A 178 9.61 -10.85 0.78
C LEU A 178 10.59 -12.02 0.68
N PRO A 179 10.25 -13.22 1.19
CA PRO A 179 11.07 -14.41 0.99
C PRO A 179 11.12 -14.79 -0.50
N ASN A 180 12.23 -15.38 -0.92
CA ASN A 180 12.38 -15.95 -2.25
C ASN A 180 11.63 -17.29 -2.33
N ILE A 181 10.35 -17.27 -2.73
CA ILE A 181 9.51 -18.47 -2.80
C ILE A 181 9.17 -18.90 -4.23
N ARG A 182 8.82 -20.18 -4.37
CA ARG A 182 8.42 -20.81 -5.63
C ARG A 182 6.90 -20.68 -5.82
N CYS A 183 6.44 -19.76 -6.67
CA CYS A 183 5.03 -19.70 -7.04
C CYS A 183 4.66 -20.76 -8.07
N GLY A 184 3.67 -21.60 -7.75
CA GLY A 184 2.90 -22.35 -8.74
C GLY A 184 1.72 -21.51 -9.22
N LEU A 185 1.68 -21.16 -10.50
CA LEU A 185 0.59 -20.39 -11.11
C LEU A 185 -0.17 -21.24 -12.13
N ASN A 186 -1.49 -21.15 -12.12
CA ASN A 186 -2.32 -21.69 -13.19
C ASN A 186 -1.96 -21.00 -14.52
N ARG A 187 -1.98 -21.75 -15.62
CA ARG A 187 -1.58 -21.21 -16.93
C ARG A 187 -2.56 -20.13 -17.41
N TRP A 188 -2.02 -18.96 -17.75
CA TRP A 188 -2.79 -17.89 -18.39
C TRP A 188 -3.27 -18.28 -19.81
N ALA A 189 -4.48 -17.85 -20.14
CA ALA A 189 -5.00 -17.73 -21.49
C ALA A 189 -5.93 -16.52 -21.58
N ASN A 190 -6.14 -15.98 -22.79
CA ASN A 190 -6.97 -14.79 -23.01
C ASN A 190 -8.47 -15.13 -23.00
N ASN A 191 -8.98 -15.57 -21.84
CA ASN A 191 -10.41 -15.66 -21.54
C ASN A 191 -10.65 -15.47 -20.02
N PRO A 192 -11.87 -15.10 -19.58
CA PRO A 192 -12.15 -14.84 -18.17
C PRO A 192 -11.76 -15.99 -17.23
N SER A 193 -12.25 -17.21 -17.47
CA SER A 193 -12.03 -18.36 -16.57
C SER A 193 -10.54 -18.70 -16.36
N ALA A 194 -9.70 -18.55 -17.39
CA ALA A 194 -8.26 -18.73 -17.25
C ALA A 194 -7.58 -17.58 -16.49
N ALA A 195 -8.06 -16.34 -16.64
CA ALA A 195 -7.59 -15.20 -15.87
C ALA A 195 -7.96 -15.31 -14.39
N GLU A 196 -9.21 -15.69 -14.07
CA GLU A 196 -9.68 -15.98 -12.71
C GLU A 196 -8.80 -17.04 -12.04
N SER A 197 -8.61 -18.17 -12.73
CA SER A 197 -7.76 -19.28 -12.25
C SER A 197 -6.30 -18.83 -12.04
N PHE A 198 -5.76 -17.98 -12.91
CA PHE A 198 -4.43 -17.41 -12.78
C PHE A 198 -4.34 -16.54 -11.51
N PHE A 199 -5.27 -15.61 -11.31
CA PHE A 199 -5.27 -14.72 -10.14
C PHE A 199 -5.52 -15.46 -8.82
N ASP A 200 -6.36 -16.49 -8.79
CA ASP A 200 -6.55 -17.34 -7.60
C ASP A 200 -5.26 -18.05 -7.18
N SER A 201 -4.42 -18.44 -8.14
CA SER A 201 -3.11 -19.03 -7.86
C SER A 201 -2.07 -17.98 -7.47
N ALA A 202 -2.08 -16.81 -8.12
CA ALA A 202 -1.23 -15.68 -7.76
C ALA A 202 -1.51 -15.22 -6.33
N ALA A 203 -2.78 -15.07 -5.95
CA ALA A 203 -3.23 -14.69 -4.62
C ALA A 203 -2.64 -15.57 -3.52
N LYS A 204 -2.63 -16.89 -3.71
CA LYS A 204 -2.07 -17.85 -2.76
C LYS A 204 -0.56 -17.63 -2.56
N CYS A 205 0.19 -17.41 -3.64
CA CYS A 205 1.63 -17.16 -3.54
C CYS A 205 1.96 -15.76 -2.97
N THR A 206 1.21 -14.73 -3.38
CA THR A 206 1.37 -13.37 -2.86
C THR A 206 1.05 -13.31 -1.37
N ALA A 207 -0.01 -13.99 -0.94
CA ALA A 207 -0.37 -14.16 0.47
C ALA A 207 0.72 -14.87 1.27
N GLU A 208 1.30 -15.95 0.74
CA GLU A 208 2.39 -16.67 1.41
C GLU A 208 3.61 -15.76 1.62
N SER A 209 4.05 -15.05 0.58
CA SER A 209 5.16 -14.08 0.66
C SER A 209 4.92 -13.03 1.75
N TRP A 210 3.74 -12.40 1.75
CA TRP A 210 3.42 -11.32 2.70
C TRP A 210 3.14 -11.83 4.11
N LYS A 211 2.56 -13.02 4.28
CA LYS A 211 2.36 -13.63 5.60
C LYS A 211 3.70 -13.82 6.32
N TYR A 212 4.74 -14.30 5.63
CA TYR A 212 6.09 -14.38 6.21
C TYR A 212 6.68 -13.00 6.50
N ALA A 213 6.55 -12.04 5.57
CA ALA A 213 7.12 -10.71 5.72
C ALA A 213 6.49 -9.89 6.85
N LEU A 214 5.15 -9.99 7.04
CA LEU A 214 4.45 -9.32 8.14
C LEU A 214 4.70 -9.99 9.49
N ALA A 215 4.73 -11.32 9.54
CA ALA A 215 5.10 -12.05 10.75
C ALA A 215 6.54 -11.72 11.21
N TYR A 216 7.47 -11.46 10.28
CA TYR A 216 8.83 -11.04 10.61
C TYR A 216 8.90 -9.67 11.30
N VAL A 217 7.89 -8.81 11.15
CA VAL A 217 7.81 -7.48 11.80
C VAL A 217 6.65 -7.37 12.79
N ASP A 218 6.18 -8.51 13.31
CA ASP A 218 5.14 -8.63 14.34
C ASP A 218 3.80 -7.97 13.95
N LEU A 219 3.51 -7.88 12.64
CA LEU A 219 2.26 -7.36 12.08
C LEU A 219 1.26 -8.47 11.75
N PRO A 220 -0.05 -8.24 11.96
CA PRO A 220 -1.09 -9.21 11.63
C PRO A 220 -1.20 -9.40 10.11
N PHE A 221 -1.54 -10.63 9.71
CA PHE A 221 -1.89 -10.96 8.32
C PHE A 221 -3.33 -11.50 8.27
N ASN A 222 -4.12 -10.98 7.34
CA ASN A 222 -5.33 -11.64 6.85
C ASN A 222 -5.29 -11.70 5.33
N PHE A 223 -6.06 -12.63 4.75
CA PHE A 223 -6.17 -12.79 3.30
C PHE A 223 -7.27 -11.84 2.78
N PRO A 224 -7.14 -11.26 1.56
CA PRO A 224 -8.19 -10.45 0.95
C PRO A 224 -9.22 -11.30 0.21
N ASP A 225 -10.46 -10.83 0.14
CA ASP A 225 -11.41 -11.37 -0.84
C ASP A 225 -10.95 -11.00 -2.27
N ILE A 226 -11.34 -11.80 -3.27
CA ILE A 226 -11.09 -11.49 -4.67
C ILE A 226 -12.39 -11.70 -5.46
N LYS A 227 -12.69 -10.77 -6.35
CA LYS A 227 -13.89 -10.83 -7.21
C LYS A 227 -13.53 -10.49 -8.65
N TYR A 228 -14.18 -11.21 -9.56
CA TYR A 228 -14.00 -11.10 -11.01
C TYR A 228 -15.31 -10.63 -11.64
N PRO A 229 -15.73 -9.37 -11.42
CA PRO A 229 -16.97 -8.86 -11.99
C PRO A 229 -16.85 -8.78 -13.53
N SER A 230 -17.91 -9.18 -14.22
CA SER A 230 -17.98 -9.23 -15.68
C SER A 230 -19.05 -8.29 -16.23
N GLY A 231 -18.97 -7.99 -17.53
CA GLY A 231 -20.00 -7.25 -18.25
C GLY A 231 -19.78 -5.73 -18.31
N SER A 232 -20.85 -5.00 -18.59
CA SER A 232 -20.76 -3.57 -18.97
C SER A 232 -20.80 -2.58 -17.81
N SER A 233 -21.37 -2.99 -16.67
CA SER A 233 -21.41 -2.24 -15.43
C SER A 233 -21.57 -3.16 -14.23
N TRP A 234 -21.02 -2.76 -13.10
CA TRP A 234 -21.09 -3.49 -11.83
C TRP A 234 -20.87 -2.53 -10.66
N SER A 235 -20.98 -3.02 -9.42
CA SER A 235 -20.79 -2.18 -8.23
C SER A 235 -20.00 -2.88 -7.12
N SER A 236 -19.38 -2.06 -6.29
CA SER A 236 -18.66 -2.42 -5.07
C SER A 236 -19.08 -1.52 -3.92
N PRO A 237 -18.74 -1.85 -2.66
CA PRO A 237 -18.85 -0.92 -1.54
C PRO A 237 -17.98 0.35 -1.66
N CYS A 238 -17.10 0.43 -2.67
CA CYS A 238 -16.29 1.60 -2.99
C CYS A 238 -16.83 2.42 -4.17
N GLY A 239 -17.94 2.00 -4.81
CA GLY A 239 -18.57 2.74 -5.90
C GLY A 239 -19.14 1.86 -7.02
N GLY A 240 -19.91 2.50 -7.92
CA GLY A 240 -20.35 1.92 -9.19
C GLY A 240 -19.29 2.07 -10.27
N VAL A 241 -19.23 1.11 -11.19
CA VAL A 241 -18.16 0.94 -12.17
C VAL A 241 -18.76 0.67 -13.56
N SER A 242 -18.26 1.34 -14.59
CA SER A 242 -18.72 1.27 -15.99
C SER A 242 -17.60 0.89 -16.98
N GLN A 243 -17.96 0.38 -18.16
CA GLN A 243 -17.00 0.06 -19.23
C GLN A 243 -16.08 1.23 -19.58
N GLY A 244 -14.81 0.90 -19.84
CA GLY A 244 -13.75 1.88 -20.12
C GLY A 244 -13.24 2.62 -18.87
N SER A 245 -13.94 2.54 -17.74
CA SER A 245 -13.58 3.21 -16.47
C SER A 245 -12.92 2.27 -15.46
N ALA A 246 -12.79 0.99 -15.78
CA ALA A 246 -12.61 -0.09 -14.81
C ALA A 246 -11.27 -0.82 -15.00
N ALA A 247 -10.15 -0.21 -14.62
CA ALA A 247 -8.98 -1.03 -14.31
C ALA A 247 -9.25 -1.84 -13.01
N ALA A 248 -8.38 -2.79 -12.71
CA ALA A 248 -8.43 -3.48 -11.43
C ALA A 248 -8.28 -2.49 -10.26
N PHE A 249 -8.91 -2.78 -9.12
CA PHE A 249 -8.71 -1.96 -7.90
C PHE A 249 -8.93 -2.77 -6.62
N TYR A 250 -8.27 -2.34 -5.55
CA TYR A 250 -8.57 -2.78 -4.19
C TYR A 250 -9.62 -1.89 -3.50
N CYS A 251 -10.64 -2.51 -2.90
CA CYS A 251 -11.65 -1.81 -2.10
C CYS A 251 -11.38 -1.99 -0.59
N PRO A 252 -10.93 -0.96 0.15
CA PRO A 252 -10.65 -1.08 1.59
C PRO A 252 -11.89 -1.33 2.44
N THR A 253 -13.09 -0.91 1.99
CA THR A 253 -14.36 -1.05 2.72
C THR A 253 -14.73 -2.50 3.01
N ASN A 254 -14.41 -3.42 2.09
CA ASN A 254 -14.65 -4.86 2.23
C ASN A 254 -13.40 -5.72 1.99
N GLN A 255 -12.21 -5.10 2.00
CA GLN A 255 -10.91 -5.75 1.79
C GLN A 255 -10.85 -6.69 0.58
N THR A 256 -11.49 -6.27 -0.53
CA THR A 256 -11.63 -7.09 -1.75
C THR A 256 -10.78 -6.52 -2.89
N LEU A 257 -10.01 -7.37 -3.58
CA LEU A 257 -9.44 -7.06 -4.90
C LEU A 257 -10.52 -7.31 -5.97
N TYR A 258 -10.78 -6.33 -6.81
CA TYR A 258 -11.67 -6.46 -7.96
C TYR A 258 -10.84 -6.51 -9.26
N MET A 259 -10.91 -7.63 -9.96
CA MET A 259 -10.09 -7.96 -11.13
C MET A 259 -10.97 -8.24 -12.37
N PRO A 260 -11.74 -7.26 -12.89
CA PRO A 260 -12.56 -7.45 -14.09
C PRO A 260 -11.71 -7.80 -15.31
N TYR A 261 -12.04 -8.89 -16.02
CA TYR A 261 -11.27 -9.33 -17.19
C TYR A 261 -11.23 -8.27 -18.30
N GLU A 262 -12.35 -7.58 -18.49
CA GLU A 262 -12.54 -6.47 -19.43
C GLU A 262 -11.63 -5.26 -19.10
N GLY A 263 -11.21 -5.11 -17.85
CA GLY A 263 -10.32 -4.05 -17.37
C GLY A 263 -8.83 -4.26 -17.63
N LEU A 264 -8.43 -5.49 -17.95
CA LEU A 264 -7.02 -5.88 -18.01
C LEU A 264 -6.30 -5.50 -19.32
N GLN A 265 -6.99 -4.86 -20.27
CA GLN A 265 -6.40 -4.46 -21.57
C GLN A 265 -5.81 -5.67 -22.34
N VAL A 266 -6.48 -6.82 -22.26
CA VAL A 266 -6.03 -8.09 -22.89
C VAL A 266 -5.92 -8.05 -24.42
N LYS A 267 -6.56 -7.05 -25.05
CA LYS A 267 -6.45 -6.76 -26.48
C LYS A 267 -5.09 -6.15 -26.84
N ASP A 268 -4.52 -5.36 -25.94
CA ASP A 268 -3.29 -4.59 -26.14
C ASP A 268 -2.06 -5.39 -25.67
N PHE A 269 -2.17 -6.10 -24.55
CA PHE A 269 -1.07 -6.88 -23.98
C PHE A 269 -1.04 -8.36 -24.41
N GLY A 270 -2.16 -8.91 -24.89
CA GLY A 270 -2.21 -10.28 -25.42
C GLY A 270 -1.78 -11.35 -24.39
N ASN A 271 -1.05 -12.36 -24.83
CA ASN A 271 -0.59 -13.46 -23.97
C ASN A 271 0.68 -13.08 -23.17
N ARG A 272 0.61 -12.02 -22.37
CA ARG A 272 1.71 -11.51 -21.51
C ARG A 272 1.33 -11.52 -20.03
N PRO A 273 1.26 -12.70 -19.37
CA PRO A 273 0.78 -12.81 -18.00
C PRO A 273 1.59 -12.02 -16.95
N GLY A 274 2.83 -11.65 -17.26
CA GLY A 274 3.62 -10.76 -16.40
C GLY A 274 3.01 -9.36 -16.21
N VAL A 275 2.34 -8.83 -17.24
CA VAL A 275 1.68 -7.50 -17.16
C VAL A 275 0.51 -7.56 -16.17
N TYR A 276 -0.34 -8.58 -16.30
CA TYR A 276 -1.51 -8.76 -15.44
C TYR A 276 -1.12 -9.15 -14.01
N LEU A 277 -0.04 -9.91 -13.84
CA LEU A 277 0.50 -10.24 -12.52
C LEU A 277 1.03 -9.00 -11.79
N ALA A 278 1.66 -8.06 -12.50
CA ALA A 278 2.13 -6.80 -11.91
C ALA A 278 0.97 -5.92 -11.44
N VAL A 279 -0.14 -5.88 -12.19
CA VAL A 279 -1.39 -5.22 -11.76
C VAL A 279 -1.97 -5.91 -10.53
N PHE A 280 -2.13 -7.24 -10.55
CA PHE A 280 -2.61 -7.99 -9.39
C PHE A 280 -1.76 -7.74 -8.14
N ALA A 281 -0.43 -7.70 -8.29
CA ALA A 281 0.48 -7.44 -7.18
C ALA A 281 0.47 -5.98 -6.69
N HIS A 282 0.06 -5.01 -7.53
CA HIS A 282 -0.21 -3.63 -7.12
C HIS A 282 -1.47 -3.56 -6.24
N GLU A 283 -2.57 -4.17 -6.68
CA GLU A 283 -3.81 -4.26 -5.88
C GLU A 283 -3.61 -5.02 -4.57
N TYR A 284 -2.76 -6.05 -4.58
CA TYR A 284 -2.36 -6.73 -3.36
C TYR A 284 -1.49 -5.81 -2.47
N GLY A 285 -0.67 -4.94 -3.04
CA GLY A 285 0.07 -3.90 -2.33
C GLY A 285 -0.86 -2.97 -1.55
N HIS A 286 -1.98 -2.55 -2.13
CA HIS A 286 -3.03 -1.80 -1.42
C HIS A 286 -3.67 -2.60 -0.28
N HIS A 287 -3.88 -3.90 -0.45
CA HIS A 287 -4.31 -4.75 0.66
C HIS A 287 -3.30 -4.75 1.82
N ILE A 288 -2.00 -4.85 1.53
CA ILE A 288 -0.94 -4.73 2.54
C ILE A 288 -0.99 -3.38 3.25
N GLN A 289 -1.14 -2.27 2.50
CA GLN A 289 -1.29 -0.95 3.10
C GLN A 289 -2.51 -0.85 4.03
N GLN A 290 -3.62 -1.52 3.69
CA GLN A 290 -4.81 -1.56 4.52
C GLN A 290 -4.60 -2.36 5.81
N ILE A 291 -4.06 -3.57 5.74
CA ILE A 291 -3.92 -4.46 6.92
C ILE A 291 -2.77 -4.04 7.84
N THR A 292 -1.76 -3.35 7.32
CA THR A 292 -0.66 -2.74 8.09
C THR A 292 -1.02 -1.35 8.67
N GLY A 293 -2.20 -0.82 8.38
CA GLY A 293 -2.70 0.44 8.94
C GLY A 293 -2.23 1.71 8.22
N ILE A 294 -1.42 1.59 7.16
CA ILE A 294 -0.92 2.70 6.33
C ILE A 294 -2.07 3.40 5.61
N MET A 295 -2.90 2.67 4.86
CA MET A 295 -4.00 3.26 4.08
C MET A 295 -5.03 3.98 4.96
N PRO A 296 -5.50 3.42 6.11
CA PRO A 296 -6.33 4.15 7.05
C PRO A 296 -5.67 5.43 7.61
N ALA A 297 -4.36 5.40 7.86
CA ALA A 297 -3.62 6.58 8.35
C ALA A 297 -3.49 7.68 7.27
N MET A 298 -3.25 7.28 6.01
CA MET A 298 -3.20 8.21 4.89
C MET A 298 -4.57 8.84 4.64
N ASN A 299 -5.63 8.03 4.59
CA ASN A 299 -6.98 8.52 4.30
C ASN A 299 -7.46 9.57 5.31
N GLU A 300 -7.07 9.43 6.59
CA GLU A 300 -7.30 10.42 7.64
C GLU A 300 -6.57 11.74 7.32
N LYS A 301 -5.27 11.68 6.98
CA LYS A 301 -4.48 12.86 6.61
C LYS A 301 -4.91 13.53 5.31
N ARG A 302 -5.29 12.75 4.30
CA ARG A 302 -5.82 13.25 3.02
C ARG A 302 -7.19 13.91 3.18
N TYR A 303 -8.01 13.43 4.11
CA TYR A 303 -9.28 14.09 4.46
C TYR A 303 -9.02 15.45 5.11
N ASP A 304 -8.16 15.51 6.14
CA ASP A 304 -7.81 16.74 6.86
C ASP A 304 -7.18 17.80 5.94
N ALA A 305 -6.30 17.39 5.02
CA ALA A 305 -5.64 18.27 4.05
C ALA A 305 -6.53 18.70 2.87
N GLY A 306 -7.73 18.14 2.74
CA GLY A 306 -8.59 18.26 1.57
C GLY A 306 -8.14 17.36 0.42
N ALA A 307 -9.02 16.49 -0.05
CA ALA A 307 -8.71 15.38 -0.97
C ALA A 307 -8.00 15.81 -2.28
N ASP A 308 -8.36 16.97 -2.83
CA ASP A 308 -7.84 17.48 -4.11
C ASP A 308 -6.81 18.62 -3.92
N SER A 309 -6.38 18.88 -2.68
CA SER A 309 -5.30 19.84 -2.42
C SER A 309 -3.95 19.26 -2.86
N ALA A 310 -2.93 20.12 -3.01
CA ALA A 310 -1.59 19.66 -3.38
C ALA A 310 -1.02 18.62 -2.40
N GLU A 311 -1.33 18.76 -1.10
CA GLU A 311 -0.95 17.82 -0.04
C GLU A 311 -1.83 16.56 -0.07
N GLY A 312 -3.15 16.70 -0.23
CA GLY A 312 -4.08 15.59 -0.39
C GLY A 312 -3.76 14.68 -1.57
N LEU A 313 -3.31 15.27 -2.69
CA LEU A 313 -2.82 14.57 -3.86
C LEU A 313 -1.43 13.94 -3.62
N GLU A 314 -0.55 14.57 -2.84
CA GLU A 314 0.74 13.95 -2.47
C GLU A 314 0.56 12.70 -1.60
N TYR A 315 -0.41 12.71 -0.69
CA TYR A 315 -0.79 11.53 0.07
C TYR A 315 -1.26 10.37 -0.83
N SER A 316 -2.03 10.66 -1.90
CA SER A 316 -2.35 9.66 -2.93
C SER A 316 -1.08 9.14 -3.63
N ARG A 317 -0.22 10.04 -4.15
CA ARG A 317 1.00 9.62 -4.88
C ARG A 317 1.91 8.73 -4.04
N ARG A 318 2.07 9.04 -2.75
CA ARG A 318 2.84 8.22 -1.80
C ARG A 318 2.23 6.83 -1.58
N LEU A 319 0.90 6.71 -1.59
CA LEU A 319 0.21 5.42 -1.50
C LEU A 319 0.42 4.60 -2.78
N GLU A 320 0.13 5.17 -3.95
CA GLU A 320 0.22 4.49 -5.24
C GLU A 320 1.64 4.01 -5.55
N LEU A 321 2.64 4.88 -5.38
CA LEU A 321 4.04 4.54 -5.63
C LEU A 321 4.58 3.47 -4.66
N GLN A 322 3.99 3.34 -3.47
CA GLN A 322 4.33 2.26 -2.54
C GLN A 322 3.69 0.92 -2.95
N ALA A 323 2.43 0.91 -3.39
CA ALA A 323 1.80 -0.29 -3.95
C ALA A 323 2.55 -0.76 -5.22
N GLN A 324 3.00 0.19 -6.04
CA GLN A 324 3.86 -0.03 -7.20
C GLN A 324 5.22 -0.63 -6.81
N CYS A 325 5.83 -0.16 -5.71
CA CYS A 325 7.05 -0.76 -5.14
C CYS A 325 6.81 -2.19 -4.61
N PHE A 326 5.69 -2.43 -3.93
CA PHE A 326 5.29 -3.76 -3.45
C PHE A 326 5.03 -4.77 -4.58
N SER A 327 4.43 -4.33 -5.69
CA SER A 327 4.31 -5.11 -6.94
C SER A 327 5.69 -5.53 -7.46
N GLY A 328 6.65 -4.59 -7.46
CA GLY A 328 8.05 -4.86 -7.78
C GLY A 328 8.67 -5.90 -6.87
N MET A 329 8.55 -5.74 -5.55
CA MET A 329 9.08 -6.70 -4.56
C MET A 329 8.59 -8.13 -4.82
N PHE A 330 7.30 -8.31 -5.08
CA PHE A 330 6.72 -9.63 -5.34
C PHE A 330 7.28 -10.27 -6.62
N LEU A 331 7.32 -9.54 -7.74
CA LEU A 331 7.88 -10.04 -8.99
C LEU A 331 9.40 -10.33 -8.86
N GLY A 332 10.14 -9.49 -8.14
CA GLY A 332 11.59 -9.64 -7.93
C GLY A 332 11.98 -10.78 -6.97
N SER A 333 11.17 -11.07 -5.95
CA SER A 333 11.45 -12.19 -5.03
C SER A 333 11.15 -13.56 -5.66
N THR A 334 10.12 -13.63 -6.52
CA THR A 334 9.56 -14.88 -7.07
C THR A 334 10.07 -15.27 -8.46
N VAL A 335 10.68 -14.35 -9.21
CA VAL A 335 11.23 -14.64 -10.55
C VAL A 335 12.36 -15.68 -10.50
N ASP A 336 12.30 -16.64 -11.42
CA ASP A 336 13.30 -17.69 -11.64
C ASP A 336 13.56 -18.57 -10.39
N ARG A 337 12.56 -18.74 -9.51
CA ARG A 337 12.60 -19.62 -8.32
C ARG A 337 12.14 -21.06 -8.59
N GLY A 338 12.22 -21.51 -9.85
CA GLY A 338 11.71 -22.84 -10.28
C GLY A 338 10.18 -22.95 -10.29
N GLY A 339 9.47 -21.83 -10.19
CA GLY A 339 8.01 -21.74 -10.35
C GLY A 339 7.62 -21.24 -11.73
N ASP A 340 6.34 -20.95 -11.92
CA ASP A 340 5.80 -20.48 -13.21
C ASP A 340 6.17 -19.02 -13.52
N ILE A 341 6.48 -18.22 -12.48
CA ILE A 341 7.00 -16.85 -12.62
C ILE A 341 8.44 -16.90 -13.14
N ASN A 342 8.56 -16.79 -14.46
CA ASN A 342 9.81 -16.85 -15.20
C ASN A 342 10.30 -15.46 -15.65
N ARG A 343 11.55 -15.38 -16.10
CA ARG A 343 12.18 -14.18 -16.64
C ARG A 343 11.37 -13.45 -17.72
N THR A 344 10.61 -14.14 -18.56
CA THR A 344 9.78 -13.49 -19.60
C THR A 344 8.64 -12.70 -18.96
N MET A 345 7.93 -13.30 -17.99
CA MET A 345 6.89 -12.60 -17.22
C MET A 345 7.46 -11.39 -16.48
N TYR A 346 8.60 -11.55 -15.80
CA TYR A 346 9.28 -10.45 -15.13
C TYR A 346 9.68 -9.33 -16.10
N ASN A 347 10.17 -9.66 -17.29
CA ASN A 347 10.55 -8.67 -18.29
C ASN A 347 9.32 -7.97 -18.93
N ASP A 348 8.20 -8.67 -19.11
CA ASP A 348 6.93 -8.07 -19.55
C ASP A 348 6.37 -7.11 -18.49
N ALA A 349 6.44 -7.50 -17.21
CA ALA A 349 6.15 -6.60 -16.10
C ALA A 349 7.07 -5.37 -16.13
N TRP A 350 8.40 -5.56 -16.14
CA TRP A 350 9.38 -4.46 -16.11
C TRP A 350 9.13 -3.38 -17.18
N ARG A 351 8.70 -3.79 -18.39
CA ARG A 351 8.45 -2.87 -19.52
C ARG A 351 7.12 -2.11 -19.45
N THR A 352 6.23 -2.44 -18.50
CA THR A 352 4.85 -1.94 -18.45
C THR A 352 4.51 -1.21 -17.15
N GLN A 353 5.50 -0.49 -16.57
CA GLN A 353 5.37 0.28 -15.33
C GLN A 353 5.34 1.80 -15.56
N GLN A 354 5.04 2.23 -16.79
CA GLN A 354 4.58 3.58 -17.10
C GLN A 354 3.07 3.60 -16.80
N ARG A 355 2.74 3.76 -15.51
CA ARG A 355 1.38 3.73 -14.94
C ARG A 355 1.10 4.98 -14.10
N GLY A 356 1.79 6.08 -14.41
CA GLY A 356 1.65 7.32 -13.70
C GLY A 356 0.45 8.17 -14.17
N ASP A 357 0.38 9.36 -13.62
CA ASP A 357 -0.53 10.44 -13.98
C ASP A 357 -0.36 10.85 -15.46
N HIS A 358 -1.40 10.66 -16.26
CA HIS A 358 -1.45 11.07 -17.66
C HIS A 358 -2.41 12.25 -17.91
N GLY A 359 -2.07 13.13 -18.84
CA GLY A 359 -2.97 14.21 -19.30
C GLY A 359 -3.13 15.36 -18.31
N LYS A 360 -4.38 15.82 -18.12
CA LYS A 360 -4.75 16.95 -17.24
C LYS A 360 -5.61 16.52 -16.03
N GLY A 361 -5.57 15.24 -15.67
CA GLY A 361 -6.27 14.74 -14.49
C GLY A 361 -5.65 15.24 -13.18
N PRO A 362 -6.20 14.83 -12.03
CA PRO A 362 -5.51 14.92 -10.74
C PRO A 362 -4.10 14.31 -10.82
N ARG A 363 -3.23 14.73 -9.91
CA ARG A 363 -1.84 14.24 -9.81
C ARG A 363 -1.72 13.30 -8.62
N ASP A 364 -2.28 12.10 -8.74
CA ASP A 364 -2.51 11.16 -7.62
C ASP A 364 -1.75 9.84 -7.73
N HIS A 365 -1.15 9.51 -8.88
CA HIS A 365 -0.30 8.33 -9.11
C HIS A 365 1.19 8.68 -9.34
N GLY A 366 1.53 9.96 -9.53
CA GLY A 366 2.90 10.45 -9.78
C GLY A 366 3.34 10.28 -11.24
N SER A 367 4.54 10.75 -11.61
CA SER A 367 5.02 10.58 -12.99
C SER A 367 5.31 9.12 -13.36
N ASP A 368 5.26 8.79 -14.66
CA ASP A 368 5.67 7.48 -15.19
C ASP A 368 7.10 7.08 -14.78
N ALA A 369 8.00 8.06 -14.64
CA ALA A 369 9.36 7.84 -14.18
C ALA A 369 9.38 7.42 -12.70
N HIS A 370 8.51 7.99 -11.86
CA HIS A 370 8.36 7.58 -10.46
C HIS A 370 7.69 6.21 -10.34
N SER A 371 6.59 5.97 -11.07
CA SER A 371 5.92 4.66 -11.11
C SER A 371 6.90 3.54 -11.52
N SER A 372 7.65 3.75 -12.59
CA SER A 372 8.70 2.83 -13.03
C SER A 372 9.83 2.71 -12.01
N GLY A 373 10.33 3.82 -11.45
CA GLY A 373 11.45 3.84 -10.51
C GLY A 373 11.15 3.12 -9.18
N TRP A 374 9.96 3.33 -8.62
CA TRP A 374 9.52 2.64 -7.40
C TRP A 374 9.31 1.15 -7.63
N TRP A 375 8.71 0.73 -8.75
CA TRP A 375 8.60 -0.69 -9.10
C TRP A 375 9.98 -1.36 -9.24
N GLN A 376 10.92 -0.71 -9.95
CA GLN A 376 12.28 -1.22 -10.12
C GLN A 376 13.04 -1.27 -8.79
N THR A 377 12.81 -0.31 -7.89
CA THR A 377 13.38 -0.30 -6.53
C THR A 377 12.89 -1.52 -5.74
N GLY A 378 11.59 -1.79 -5.73
CA GLY A 378 11.02 -2.99 -5.12
C GLY A 378 11.61 -4.28 -5.71
N ALA A 379 11.63 -4.39 -7.04
CA ALA A 379 12.08 -5.58 -7.76
C ALA A 379 13.57 -5.88 -7.60
N LEU A 380 14.43 -4.86 -7.52
CA LEU A 380 15.88 -5.03 -7.37
C LEU A 380 16.34 -5.12 -5.91
N LYS A 381 15.68 -4.41 -4.99
CA LYS A 381 16.12 -4.35 -3.58
C LYS A 381 15.41 -5.38 -2.71
N ASN A 382 14.12 -5.64 -2.95
CA ASN A 382 13.27 -6.50 -2.12
C ASN A 382 13.44 -6.23 -0.61
N ARG A 383 13.19 -4.99 -0.20
CA ARG A 383 13.25 -4.55 1.21
C ARG A 383 12.12 -3.58 1.50
N ASN A 384 11.36 -3.82 2.57
CA ASN A 384 10.21 -3.00 2.95
C ASN A 384 10.63 -1.54 3.15
N VAL A 385 11.77 -1.30 3.82
CA VAL A 385 12.32 0.04 4.07
C VAL A 385 12.66 0.80 2.78
N GLN A 386 12.96 0.11 1.68
CA GLN A 386 13.20 0.72 0.37
C GLN A 386 11.91 1.05 -0.39
N CYS A 387 10.74 0.69 0.16
CA CYS A 387 9.41 1.07 -0.31
C CYS A 387 8.72 2.06 0.66
N ASN A 388 9.44 2.67 1.61
CA ASN A 388 8.88 3.65 2.54
C ASN A 388 8.74 5.04 1.90
N THR A 389 7.81 5.16 0.95
CA THR A 389 7.46 6.43 0.28
C THR A 389 7.10 7.55 1.24
N TRP A 390 6.64 7.24 2.46
CA TRP A 390 6.28 8.22 3.50
C TRP A 390 7.49 8.92 4.12
N ALA A 391 8.67 8.29 4.09
CA ALA A 391 9.92 8.88 4.55
C ALA A 391 10.69 9.62 3.44
N SER A 392 10.28 9.48 2.18
CA SER A 392 10.93 10.13 1.03
C SER A 392 10.61 11.63 0.92
N PRO A 393 11.55 12.44 0.40
CA PRO A 393 11.26 13.78 -0.11
C PRO A 393 10.09 13.82 -1.10
N SER A 394 9.29 14.89 -1.10
CA SER A 394 8.16 15.07 -2.03
C SER A 394 8.55 15.00 -3.51
N GLY A 395 9.80 15.35 -3.83
CA GLY A 395 10.34 15.25 -5.19
C GLY A 395 10.40 13.83 -5.74
N ASP A 396 10.55 12.82 -4.88
CA ASP A 396 10.64 11.40 -5.27
C ASP A 396 9.26 10.76 -5.53
N VAL A 397 8.18 11.54 -5.34
CA VAL A 397 6.78 11.08 -5.36
C VAL A 397 5.84 12.04 -6.11
N SER A 398 6.33 12.69 -7.19
CA SER A 398 5.60 13.76 -7.92
C SER A 398 5.22 13.45 -9.38
#